data_AF-A0A7Y5BPQ2-F1
#
_entry.id   AF-A0A7Y5BPQ2-F1
#
_cell.length_a   1.000
_cell.length_b   1.000
_cell.length_c   1.000
_cell.angle_alpha   90.00
_cell.angle_beta   90.00
_cell.angle_gamma   90.00
#
_symmetry.space_group_name_H-M   'P 1'
#
loop_
_entity.id
_entity.type
_entity.pdbx_description
1 polymer ?
#
loop_
_entity_poly.entity_id
_entity_poly.type
_entity_poly.pdbx_seq_one_letter_code
_entity_poly.pdbx_strand_id
1 'polypeptide(L)'
;MCIQCGTCGGSCPSSADMEHTPRLLFAMIRAGFRNEALASNTPWICVSCYHCVVRCPQDVHIADVMYTLKGMAIEAKLYKDSTAPDFSQTFVDMVETYGRSYEFGLATRHYLKHYPMRLPGMAPMGLGMLTKKRMDIKPRRIEGIDQLKAILTRAKELELVQ
;
A
#
# COMPACT_ATOMS: atom_id res chain seq x y z
N MET A 1 -5.44 -10.32 -22.05
CA MET A 1 -4.12 -9.64 -22.18
C MET A 1 -4.37 -8.13 -22.33
N CYS A 2 -3.52 -7.23 -21.80
CA CYS A 2 -3.79 -5.78 -21.90
C CYS A 2 -3.71 -5.23 -23.35
N ILE A 3 -4.78 -4.58 -23.81
CA ILE A 3 -4.91 -3.96 -25.14
C ILE A 3 -4.68 -2.43 -25.15
N GLN A 4 -4.18 -1.85 -24.07
CA GLN A 4 -3.84 -0.42 -23.98
C GLN A 4 -5.04 0.55 -24.18
N CYS A 5 -6.28 0.13 -23.89
CA CYS A 5 -7.48 0.96 -24.09
C CYS A 5 -7.60 2.19 -23.15
N GLY A 6 -6.90 2.21 -22.01
CA GLY A 6 -6.89 3.35 -21.10
C GLY A 6 -8.04 3.46 -20.10
N THR A 7 -9.01 2.54 -20.11
CA THR A 7 -10.13 2.51 -19.14
C THR A 7 -9.66 2.57 -17.69
N CYS A 8 -8.55 1.90 -17.38
CA CYS A 8 -7.97 1.88 -16.04
C CYS A 8 -7.42 3.25 -15.60
N GLY A 9 -6.87 4.05 -16.51
CA GLY A 9 -6.45 5.42 -16.23
C GLY A 9 -7.64 6.32 -15.98
N GLY A 10 -8.65 6.29 -16.87
CA GLY A 10 -9.85 7.12 -16.75
C GLY A 10 -10.77 6.74 -15.58
N SER A 11 -10.70 5.52 -15.08
CA SER A 11 -11.49 5.07 -13.92
C SER A 11 -10.79 5.27 -12.58
N CYS A 12 -9.50 5.62 -12.58
CA CYS A 12 -8.72 5.70 -11.35
C CYS A 12 -8.98 7.05 -10.65
N PRO A 13 -9.48 7.05 -9.40
CA PRO A 13 -9.68 8.30 -8.67
C PRO A 13 -8.36 9.00 -8.32
N SER A 14 -7.27 8.25 -8.23
CA SER A 14 -5.93 8.74 -7.89
C SER A 14 -5.07 9.01 -9.13
N SER A 15 -5.64 9.02 -10.34
CA SER A 15 -4.84 9.15 -11.58
C SER A 15 -4.03 10.44 -11.65
N ALA A 16 -4.51 11.52 -11.04
CA ALA A 16 -3.85 12.83 -11.04
C ALA A 16 -2.55 12.83 -10.22
N ASP A 17 -2.46 11.97 -9.20
CA ASP A 17 -1.29 11.86 -8.32
C ASP A 17 -0.32 10.75 -8.78
N MET A 18 -0.69 9.99 -9.80
CA MET A 18 0.14 8.94 -10.39
C MET A 18 1.07 9.53 -11.44
N GLU A 19 2.36 9.21 -11.34
CA GLU A 19 3.34 9.54 -12.39
C GLU A 19 2.99 8.85 -13.71
N HIS A 20 2.55 7.60 -13.64
CA HIS A 20 2.24 6.78 -14.80
C HIS A 20 0.92 6.05 -14.57
N THR A 21 -0.12 6.35 -15.34
CA THR A 21 -1.37 5.57 -15.25
C THR A 21 -1.11 4.06 -15.41
N PRO A 22 -1.99 3.16 -14.90
CA PRO A 22 -1.79 1.72 -15.05
C PRO A 22 -1.58 1.27 -16.51
N ARG A 23 -2.22 1.94 -17.47
CA ARG A 23 -2.01 1.71 -18.91
C ARG A 23 -0.54 1.93 -19.28
N LEU A 24 0.04 3.06 -18.87
CA LEU A 24 1.42 3.43 -19.19
C LEU A 24 2.42 2.50 -18.51
N LEU A 25 2.19 2.12 -17.24
CA LEU A 25 3.02 1.10 -16.58
C LEU A 25 3.05 -0.21 -17.37
N PHE A 26 1.90 -0.67 -17.87
CA PHE A 26 1.86 -1.91 -18.66
C PHE A 26 2.58 -1.76 -20.00
N ALA A 27 2.54 -0.58 -20.62
CA ALA A 27 3.32 -0.31 -21.83
C ALA A 27 4.83 -0.32 -21.52
N MET A 28 5.26 0.30 -20.42
CA MET A 28 6.65 0.33 -19.98
C MET A 28 7.20 -1.07 -19.70
N ILE A 29 6.43 -1.89 -18.97
CA ILE A 29 6.80 -3.29 -18.70
C ILE A 29 6.95 -4.07 -20.01
N ARG A 30 6.02 -3.91 -20.95
CA ARG A 30 6.10 -4.55 -22.28
C ARG A 30 7.28 -4.07 -23.13
N ALA A 31 7.70 -2.82 -22.93
CA ALA A 31 8.82 -2.21 -23.64
C ALA A 31 10.19 -2.52 -23.00
N GLY A 32 10.23 -3.25 -21.88
CA GLY A 32 11.48 -3.59 -21.18
C GLY A 32 11.97 -2.53 -20.20
N PHE A 33 11.20 -1.46 -19.96
CA PHE A 33 11.51 -0.40 -18.97
C PHE A 33 11.18 -0.85 -17.54
N ARG A 34 11.78 -1.97 -17.12
CA ARG A 34 11.49 -2.62 -15.83
C ARG A 34 11.85 -1.71 -14.66
N ASN A 35 13.04 -1.12 -14.66
CA ASN A 35 13.54 -0.36 -13.52
C ASN A 35 12.74 0.93 -13.33
N GLU A 36 12.39 1.59 -14.43
CA GLU A 36 11.57 2.78 -14.47
C GLU A 36 10.13 2.47 -14.01
N ALA A 37 9.57 1.34 -14.41
CA ALA A 37 8.25 0.90 -13.97
C ALA A 37 8.22 0.62 -12.46
N LEU A 38 9.27 -0.02 -11.92
CA LEU A 38 9.39 -0.28 -10.47
C LEU A 38 9.64 1.00 -9.67
N ALA A 39 10.41 1.95 -10.20
CA ALA A 39 10.70 3.22 -9.54
C ALA A 39 9.53 4.23 -9.56
N SER A 40 8.44 3.94 -10.29
CA SER A 40 7.26 4.80 -10.35
C SER A 40 6.56 4.90 -8.99
N ASN A 41 6.01 6.07 -8.66
CA ASN A 41 5.16 6.24 -7.48
C ASN A 41 3.80 5.50 -7.59
N THR A 42 3.42 5.07 -8.79
CA THR A 42 2.06 4.67 -9.11
C THR A 42 1.57 3.46 -8.30
N PRO A 43 2.37 2.39 -8.13
CA PRO A 43 1.96 1.30 -7.26
C PRO A 43 1.63 1.81 -5.85
N TRP A 44 2.45 2.71 -5.30
CA TRP A 44 2.30 3.28 -3.95
C TRP A 44 1.05 4.16 -3.78
N ILE A 45 0.65 4.89 -4.83
CA ILE A 45 -0.56 5.72 -4.85
C ILE A 45 -1.83 4.89 -5.09
N CYS A 46 -1.71 3.66 -5.60
CA CYS A 46 -2.86 2.79 -5.80
C CYS A 46 -3.54 2.44 -4.47
N VAL A 47 -4.79 2.88 -4.33
CA VAL A 47 -5.66 2.64 -3.16
C VAL A 47 -6.42 1.31 -3.21
N SER A 48 -6.13 0.45 -4.19
CA SER A 48 -6.77 -0.87 -4.33
C SER A 48 -8.31 -0.81 -4.30
N CYS A 49 -8.93 0.18 -4.95
CA CYS A 49 -10.39 0.33 -5.02
C CYS A 49 -11.08 -0.60 -6.04
N TYR A 50 -10.32 -1.35 -6.82
CA TYR A 50 -10.78 -2.32 -7.84
C TYR A 50 -11.62 -1.78 -9.01
N HIS A 51 -11.89 -0.48 -9.11
CA HIS A 51 -12.61 0.09 -10.28
C HIS A 51 -11.98 -0.26 -11.63
N CYS A 52 -10.66 -0.24 -11.70
CA CYS A 52 -9.93 -0.59 -12.92
C CYS A 52 -10.04 -2.07 -13.30
N VAL A 53 -10.24 -2.96 -12.31
CA VAL A 53 -10.42 -4.40 -12.54
C VAL A 53 -11.81 -4.66 -13.12
N VAL A 54 -12.85 -4.15 -12.45
CA VAL A 54 -14.25 -4.34 -12.87
C VAL A 54 -14.54 -3.77 -14.26
N ARG A 55 -13.89 -2.65 -14.62
CA ARG A 55 -14.12 -1.98 -15.91
C ARG A 55 -13.16 -2.43 -17.01
N CYS A 56 -12.24 -3.35 -16.73
CA CYS A 56 -11.28 -3.80 -17.74
C CYS A 56 -12.00 -4.69 -18.77
N PRO A 57 -12.02 -4.35 -20.08
CA PRO A 57 -12.64 -5.21 -21.10
C PRO A 57 -11.82 -6.47 -21.41
N GLN A 58 -10.71 -6.68 -20.70
CA GLN A 58 -9.79 -7.80 -20.87
C GLN A 58 -9.56 -8.54 -19.54
N ASP A 59 -10.39 -8.25 -18.53
CA ASP A 59 -10.35 -8.86 -17.20
C ASP A 59 -8.95 -8.90 -16.60
N VAL A 60 -8.19 -7.81 -16.79
CA VAL A 60 -6.86 -7.71 -16.20
C VAL A 60 -7.01 -7.38 -14.73
N HIS A 61 -6.39 -8.19 -13.88
CA HIS A 61 -6.30 -8.01 -12.44
C HIS A 61 -5.30 -6.90 -12.07
N ILE A 62 -5.61 -5.67 -12.47
CA ILE A 62 -4.68 -4.53 -12.39
C ILE A 62 -4.27 -4.22 -10.95
N ALA A 63 -5.18 -4.36 -9.97
CA ALA A 63 -4.86 -4.15 -8.56
C ALA A 63 -3.78 -5.13 -8.07
N ASP A 64 -3.90 -6.41 -8.45
CA ASP A 64 -2.94 -7.46 -8.10
C ASP A 64 -1.57 -7.16 -8.72
N VAL A 65 -1.55 -6.73 -9.98
CA VAL A 65 -0.31 -6.28 -10.64
C VAL A 65 0.33 -5.11 -9.88
N MET A 66 -0.44 -4.16 -9.35
CA MET A 66 0.13 -3.07 -8.53
C MET A 66 0.76 -3.61 -7.24
N TYR A 67 0.17 -4.60 -6.57
CA TYR A 67 0.80 -5.23 -5.41
C TYR A 67 2.08 -5.99 -5.77
N THR A 68 2.07 -6.74 -6.87
CA THR A 68 3.28 -7.41 -7.39
C THR A 68 4.39 -6.39 -7.66
N LEU A 69 4.07 -5.26 -8.29
CA LEU A 69 5.04 -4.18 -8.53
C LEU A 69 5.58 -3.58 -7.22
N LYS A 70 4.74 -3.40 -6.18
CA LYS A 70 5.23 -2.98 -4.85
C LYS A 70 6.24 -3.96 -4.28
N GLY A 71 5.93 -5.26 -4.29
CA GLY A 71 6.81 -6.31 -3.79
C GLY A 71 8.16 -6.32 -4.53
N MET A 72 8.11 -6.35 -5.86
CA MET A 72 9.30 -6.29 -6.70
C MET A 72 10.12 -5.01 -6.50
N ALA A 73 9.46 -3.86 -6.29
CA ALA A 73 10.13 -2.59 -6.02
C ALA A 73 10.84 -2.59 -4.66
N ILE A 74 10.23 -3.19 -3.63
CA ILE A 74 10.85 -3.38 -2.30
C ILE A 74 12.08 -4.28 -2.42
N GLU A 75 11.95 -5.44 -3.06
CA GLU A 75 13.03 -6.41 -3.23
C GLU A 75 14.21 -5.81 -4.00
N ALA A 76 13.92 -5.13 -5.11
CA ALA A 76 14.94 -4.47 -5.93
C ALA A 76 15.46 -3.15 -5.34
N LYS A 77 14.88 -2.65 -4.24
CA LYS A 77 15.13 -1.31 -3.67
C LYS A 77 14.98 -0.18 -4.70
N LEU A 78 13.99 -0.33 -5.59
CA LEU A 78 13.69 0.63 -6.65
C LEU A 78 12.46 1.45 -6.25
N TYR A 79 12.68 2.52 -5.50
CA TYR A 79 11.67 3.51 -5.11
C TYR A 79 12.36 4.83 -4.80
N LYS A 80 11.64 5.95 -4.97
CA LYS A 80 12.22 7.30 -4.81
C LYS A 80 12.53 7.65 -3.36
N ASP A 81 11.65 7.26 -2.45
CA ASP A 81 11.78 7.44 -1.02
C ASP A 81 11.28 6.20 -0.27
N SER A 82 11.75 6.02 0.96
CA SER A 82 11.33 4.89 1.78
C SER A 82 10.02 5.14 2.53
N THR A 83 9.39 6.32 2.40
CA THR A 83 8.20 6.69 3.17
C THR A 83 7.03 5.74 2.91
N ALA A 84 6.72 5.45 1.64
CA ALA A 84 5.63 4.54 1.30
C ALA A 84 5.94 3.05 1.61
N PRO A 85 7.14 2.52 1.28
CA PRO A 85 7.55 1.18 1.73
C PRO A 85 7.52 1.02 3.26
N ASP A 86 8.10 1.97 4.01
CA ASP A 86 8.17 1.92 5.46
C ASP A 86 6.79 2.05 6.13
N PHE A 87 5.90 2.85 5.56
CA PHE A 87 4.51 2.92 5.99
C PHE A 87 3.82 1.56 5.81
N SER A 88 3.98 0.94 4.63
CA SER A 88 3.37 -0.36 4.31
C SER A 88 3.87 -1.45 5.25
N GLN A 89 5.18 -1.50 5.51
CA GLN A 89 5.78 -2.43 6.48
C GLN A 89 5.27 -2.18 7.89
N THR A 90 5.22 -0.92 8.33
CA THR A 90 4.70 -0.58 9.68
C THR A 90 3.22 -0.98 9.83
N PHE A 91 2.42 -0.80 8.79
CA PHE A 91 1.02 -1.21 8.77
C PHE A 91 0.90 -2.75 8.85
N VAL A 92 1.65 -3.47 8.03
CA VAL A 92 1.66 -4.95 8.03
C VAL A 92 2.11 -5.49 9.40
N ASP A 93 3.19 -4.96 9.98
CA ASP A 93 3.65 -5.32 11.33
C ASP A 93 2.52 -5.24 12.36
N MET A 94 1.69 -4.19 12.30
CA MET A 94 0.57 -4.02 13.23
C MET A 94 -0.54 -5.03 13.00
N VAL A 95 -0.86 -5.32 11.74
CA VAL A 95 -1.86 -6.34 11.40
C VAL A 95 -1.38 -7.72 11.80
N GLU A 96 -0.12 -8.09 11.55
CA GLU A 96 0.41 -9.40 11.96
C GLU A 96 0.50 -9.55 13.49
N THR A 97 0.76 -8.44 14.21
CA THR A 97 0.93 -8.46 15.67
C THR A 97 -0.40 -8.40 16.43
N TYR A 98 -1.32 -7.54 15.99
CA TYR A 98 -2.57 -7.24 16.71
C TYR A 98 -3.82 -7.74 15.97
N GLY A 99 -3.69 -8.15 14.71
CA GLY A 99 -4.81 -8.52 13.83
C GLY A 99 -5.60 -7.33 13.28
N ARG A 100 -5.18 -6.11 13.56
CA ARG A 100 -5.80 -4.87 13.08
C ARG A 100 -4.81 -3.71 13.13
N SER A 101 -5.10 -2.68 12.33
CA SER A 101 -4.39 -1.40 12.43
C SER A 101 -4.67 -0.70 13.76
N TYR A 102 -3.62 -0.09 14.32
CA TYR A 102 -3.64 0.73 15.51
C TYR A 102 -3.18 2.14 15.13
N GLU A 103 -4.16 3.00 14.82
CA GLU A 103 -3.95 4.29 14.16
C GLU A 103 -2.99 5.23 14.89
N PHE A 104 -3.09 5.35 16.22
CA PHE A 104 -2.17 6.20 16.99
C PHE A 104 -0.73 5.73 16.82
N GLY A 105 -0.47 4.43 17.01
CA GLY A 105 0.88 3.89 16.85
C GLY A 105 1.39 3.96 15.42
N LEU A 106 0.52 3.72 14.43
CA LEU A 106 0.87 3.81 13.01
C LEU A 106 1.30 5.23 12.67
N ALA A 107 0.46 6.21 13.00
CA ALA A 107 0.75 7.63 12.77
C ALA A 107 2.01 8.06 13.52
N THR A 108 2.12 7.77 14.81
CA THR A 108 3.29 8.16 15.61
C THR A 108 4.58 7.52 15.10
N ARG A 109 4.61 6.21 14.83
CA ARG A 109 5.82 5.52 14.32
C ARG A 109 6.23 6.04 12.95
N HIS A 110 5.27 6.25 12.04
CA HIS A 110 5.54 6.77 10.71
C HIS A 110 6.07 8.22 10.75
N TYR A 111 5.42 9.10 11.50
CA TYR A 111 5.83 10.49 11.60
C TYR A 111 7.15 10.67 12.35
N LEU A 112 7.41 9.90 13.42
CA LEU A 112 8.71 9.94 14.09
C LEU A 112 9.85 9.54 13.14
N LYS A 113 9.62 8.56 12.25
CA LYS A 113 10.62 8.06 11.30
C LYS A 113 10.89 9.04 10.15
N HIS A 114 9.85 9.64 9.56
CA HIS A 114 10.00 10.44 8.33
C HIS A 114 9.80 11.95 8.51
N TYR A 115 8.99 12.36 9.47
CA TYR A 115 8.54 13.76 9.63
C TYR A 115 8.51 14.22 11.10
N PRO A 116 9.58 14.02 11.90
CA PRO A 116 9.56 14.31 13.34
C PRO A 116 9.25 15.79 13.62
N MET A 117 9.72 16.70 12.76
CA MET A 117 9.47 18.14 12.88
C MET A 117 8.02 18.54 12.59
N ARG A 118 7.21 17.68 11.96
CA ARG A 118 5.78 17.96 11.69
C ARG A 118 4.87 17.53 12.85
N LEU A 119 5.36 16.71 13.78
CA LEU A 119 4.57 16.23 14.92
C LEU A 119 4.01 17.35 15.81
N PRO A 120 4.76 18.41 16.16
CA PRO A 120 4.22 19.51 16.97
C PRO A 120 3.00 20.18 16.32
N GLY A 121 2.99 20.31 14.99
CA GLY A 121 1.87 20.89 14.24
C GLY A 121 0.61 20.02 14.24
N MET A 122 0.75 18.71 14.41
CA MET A 122 -0.39 17.78 14.49
C MET A 122 -0.92 17.60 15.90
N ALA A 123 -0.20 18.04 16.94
CA ALA A 123 -0.58 17.86 18.33
C ALA A 123 -1.99 18.41 18.68
N PRO A 124 -2.43 19.60 18.19
CA PRO A 124 -3.77 20.10 18.48
C PRO A 124 -4.89 19.19 17.94
N MET A 125 -4.71 18.68 16.71
CA MET A 125 -5.67 17.75 16.09
C MET A 125 -5.65 16.40 16.83
N GLY A 126 -4.47 15.87 17.13
CA GLY A 126 -4.31 14.62 17.88
C GLY A 126 -4.97 14.69 19.25
N LEU A 127 -4.74 15.76 20.01
CA LEU A 127 -5.40 15.98 21.30
C LEU A 127 -6.92 16.10 21.16
N GLY A 128 -7.40 16.78 20.11
CA GLY A 128 -8.82 16.86 19.78
C GLY A 128 -9.47 15.51 19.48
N MET A 129 -8.76 14.61 18.80
CA MET A 129 -9.25 13.24 18.53
C MET A 129 -9.24 12.37 19.80
N LEU A 130 -8.21 12.50 20.64
CA LEU A 130 -8.09 11.77 21.90
C LEU A 130 -9.19 12.16 22.89
N THR A 131 -9.42 13.47 23.09
CA THR A 131 -10.48 13.99 23.96
C THR A 131 -11.87 13.55 23.50
N LYS A 132 -12.09 13.46 22.19
CA LYS A 132 -13.35 12.96 21.59
C LYS A 132 -13.42 11.42 21.48
N LYS A 133 -12.44 10.68 22.02
CA LYS A 133 -12.35 9.21 21.94
C LYS A 133 -12.46 8.65 20.51
N ARG A 134 -12.00 9.41 19.52
CA ARG A 134 -11.95 8.98 18.11
C ARG A 134 -10.66 8.23 17.76
N MET A 135 -9.75 8.09 18.73
CA MET A 135 -8.47 7.44 18.57
C MET A 135 -8.12 6.72 19.88
N ASP A 136 -7.80 5.42 19.79
CA ASP A 136 -7.32 4.64 20.92
C ASP A 136 -5.82 4.89 21.14
N ILE A 137 -5.40 5.06 22.40
CA ILE A 137 -3.97 5.20 22.78
C ILE A 137 -3.32 3.83 22.99
N LYS A 138 -4.08 2.77 23.22
CA LYS A 138 -3.51 1.42 23.40
C LYS A 138 -3.96 0.52 22.24
N PRO A 139 -3.07 -0.33 21.71
CA PRO A 139 -3.48 -1.28 20.69
C PRO A 139 -4.48 -2.28 21.28
N ARG A 140 -5.51 -2.62 20.51
CA ARG A 140 -6.46 -3.70 20.81
C ARG A 140 -6.19 -4.87 19.88
N ARG A 141 -6.22 -6.08 20.42
CA ARG A 141 -6.06 -7.31 19.64
C ARG A 141 -7.41 -7.84 19.19
N ILE A 142 -7.44 -8.50 18.03
CA ILE A 142 -8.61 -9.28 17.60
C ILE A 142 -8.73 -10.58 18.42
N GLU A 143 -9.94 -11.14 18.44
CA GLU A 143 -10.15 -12.51 18.88
C GLU A 143 -9.55 -13.49 17.84
N GLY A 144 -8.95 -14.59 18.29
CA GLY A 144 -8.37 -15.59 17.39
C GLY A 144 -7.04 -15.19 16.74
N ILE A 145 -6.21 -14.38 17.40
CA ILE A 145 -4.92 -13.93 16.85
C ILE A 145 -3.98 -15.08 16.45
N ASP A 146 -4.01 -16.21 17.17
CA ASP A 146 -3.18 -17.36 16.87
C ASP A 146 -3.62 -18.07 15.58
N GLN A 147 -4.94 -18.08 15.30
CA GLN A 147 -5.47 -18.58 14.04
C GLN A 147 -5.04 -17.69 12.87
N LEU A 148 -5.11 -16.37 13.04
CA LEU A 148 -4.62 -15.43 12.02
C LEU A 148 -3.14 -15.67 11.72
N LYS A 149 -2.30 -15.83 12.77
CA LYS A 149 -0.87 -16.12 12.60
C LYS A 149 -0.65 -17.43 11.84
N ALA A 150 -1.40 -18.48 12.17
CA ALA A 150 -1.30 -19.76 11.47
C ALA A 150 -1.66 -19.62 9.97
N ILE A 151 -2.71 -18.86 9.64
CA ILE A 151 -3.11 -18.57 8.25
C ILE A 151 -1.99 -17.82 7.51
N LEU A 152 -1.43 -16.78 8.13
CA LEU A 152 -0.37 -15.96 7.54
C LEU A 152 0.92 -16.77 7.33
N THR A 153 1.31 -17.59 8.30
CA THR A 153 2.45 -18.51 8.17
C THR A 153 2.25 -19.45 6.98
N ARG A 154 1.06 -20.07 6.88
CA ARG A 154 0.75 -20.97 5.77
C ARG A 154 0.74 -20.24 4.41
N ALA A 155 0.24 -19.02 4.35
CA ALA A 155 0.26 -18.20 3.13
C ALA A 155 1.69 -17.90 2.67
N LYS A 156 2.57 -17.47 3.60
CA LYS A 156 3.99 -17.20 3.30
C LYS A 156 4.72 -18.45 2.78
N GLU A 157 4.44 -19.62 3.33
CA GLU A 157 5.00 -20.88 2.82
C GLU A 157 4.58 -21.18 1.38
N LEU A 158 3.33 -20.89 1.01
CA LEU A 158 2.82 -21.14 -0.34
C LEU A 158 3.42 -20.16 -1.36
N GLU A 159 3.62 -18.90 -0.97
CA GLU A 159 4.23 -17.88 -1.82
C GLU A 159 5.71 -18.16 -2.09
N LEU A 160 6.45 -18.79 -1.16
CA LEU A 160 7.86 -19.17 -1.32
C LEU A 160 8.08 -20.38 -2.24
N VAL A 161 7.02 -21.15 -2.54
CA VAL A 161 7.07 -22.35 -3.39
C VAL A 161 6.73 -22.03 -4.86
N GLN A 162 6.25 -20.82 -5.17
CA GLN A 162 6.02 -20.31 -6.52
C GLN A 162 7.23 -19.57 -7.08
#